data_AF-K3W6D8-F1
#
_entry.id   AF-K3W6D8-F1
#
_cell.length_a   1.000
_cell.length_b   1.000
_cell.length_c   1.000
_cell.angle_alpha   90.00
_cell.angle_beta   90.00
_cell.angle_gamma   90.00
#
_symmetry.space_group_name_H-M   'P 1'
#
loop_
_entity.id
_entity.type
_entity.pdbx_description
1 polymer ?
#
loop_
_entity_poly.entity_id
_entity_poly.type
_entity_poly.pdbx_seq_one_letter_code
_entity_poly.pdbx_strand_id
1 'polypeptide(L)'
;MIESAKQDTDRAHLVVHMRKGLQQMEAFMQQQHADGDGNALPDFEAVIVRESDLWRNHVTKARDGKDYGVQERILQGSLQVAIKGMDLKVGRPGRPDDAVYENSEYARKYMPRGNFIAEWRSPTSDAPLYFPIIRAYRKFTGQEDDGEEKGAAVGDELLSKFFTKPKEHARHVISTTKENGEAGHLSMLKRDDGAYLFALGSKNTHLVALSLDDIESACAAGRKPGNDPYKAASAIARALMKMIVNLSETHRTWLCEFLWQTRATASFEILCPDHQHVQLLDYIDEDTPVFYGLSLPSYTHMDGVEICVNPVLPYEAMRTLGIRTVEYKVVEFTPTLYAQTLYDIKNSYQHEGAVNLFLDDAACVIGMEKFKTVWYVSLRAIREKAKAFSNKLFPKRAPKAESAVTPDQALQNARVQMRKRFKAIQVYLQISSEVTDAYCVLGNQFVEFVYEHKLRGKSAVEVQETKRDVADLFPVVWKQFLETAELSDVVTLA
;
A
#
# COMPACT_ATOMS: atom_id res chain seq x y z
N MET A 1 18.87 11.20 18.69
CA MET A 1 18.86 11.07 17.21
C MET A 1 19.23 12.36 16.50
N ILE A 2 18.44 13.43 16.59
CA ILE A 2 18.73 14.72 15.90
C ILE A 2 20.11 15.26 16.25
N GLU A 3 20.48 15.30 17.54
CA GLU A 3 21.80 15.79 17.96
C GLU A 3 22.94 14.93 17.42
N SER A 4 22.75 13.61 17.29
CA SER A 4 23.73 12.71 16.68
C SER A 4 23.83 12.96 15.16
N ALA A 5 22.71 13.15 14.47
CA ALA A 5 22.70 13.47 13.04
C ALA A 5 23.35 14.83 12.71
N LYS A 6 23.37 15.79 13.65
CA LYS A 6 24.11 17.06 13.47
C LYS A 6 25.62 16.88 13.50
N GLN A 7 26.11 15.89 14.25
CA GLN A 7 27.53 15.63 14.42
C GLN A 7 28.09 14.76 13.29
N ASP A 8 27.22 14.09 12.55
CA ASP A 8 27.53 13.25 11.41
C ASP A 8 27.40 14.05 10.11
N THR A 9 28.52 14.27 9.41
CA THR A 9 28.57 15.06 8.17
C THR A 9 27.69 14.49 7.07
N ASP A 10 27.56 13.17 7.01
CA ASP A 10 26.78 12.49 5.97
C ASP A 10 25.28 12.60 6.24
N ARG A 11 24.90 12.88 7.50
CA ARG A 11 23.51 12.97 7.95
C ARG A 11 23.07 14.38 8.33
N ALA A 12 23.98 15.35 8.34
CA ALA A 12 23.68 16.73 8.72
C ALA A 12 22.54 17.34 7.87
N HIS A 13 22.48 17.00 6.58
CA HIS A 13 21.43 17.44 5.67
C HIS A 13 20.03 16.93 6.06
N LEU A 14 19.92 15.81 6.79
CA LEU A 14 18.65 15.23 7.24
C LEU A 14 18.04 15.98 8.43
N VAL A 15 18.84 16.78 9.16
CA VAL A 15 18.42 17.42 10.41
C VAL A 15 17.21 18.34 10.22
N VAL A 16 17.12 19.07 9.11
CA VAL A 16 15.98 19.93 8.81
C VAL A 16 14.68 19.13 8.67
N HIS A 17 14.75 17.98 7.99
CA HIS A 17 13.62 17.10 7.79
C HIS A 17 13.20 16.39 9.09
N MET A 18 14.18 15.95 9.90
CA MET A 18 13.89 15.35 11.20
C MET A 18 13.22 16.34 12.15
N ARG A 19 13.72 17.58 12.22
CA ARG A 19 13.12 18.65 13.03
C ARG A 19 11.71 18.96 12.58
N LYS A 20 11.47 19.00 11.26
CA LYS A 20 10.14 19.24 10.74
C LYS A 20 9.15 18.13 11.14
N GLY A 21 9.56 16.87 11.00
CA GLY A 21 8.76 15.73 11.43
C GLY A 21 8.43 15.77 12.93
N LEU A 22 9.41 16.13 13.77
CA LEU A 22 9.20 16.33 15.21
C LEU A 22 8.18 17.43 15.51
N GLN A 23 8.37 18.61 14.94
CA GLN A 23 7.47 19.76 15.12
C GLN A 23 6.03 19.43 14.70
N GLN A 24 5.87 18.68 13.61
CA GLN A 24 4.55 18.24 13.14
C GLN A 24 3.89 17.28 14.14
N MET A 25 4.65 16.33 14.71
CA MET A 25 4.11 15.43 15.75
C MET A 25 3.79 16.19 17.03
N GLU A 26 4.65 17.11 17.48
CA GLU A 26 4.41 17.94 18.67
C GLU A 26 3.17 18.83 18.51
N ALA A 27 3.03 19.50 17.36
CA ALA A 27 1.85 20.31 17.06
C ALA A 27 0.57 19.48 17.04
N PHE A 28 0.63 18.28 16.44
CA PHE A 28 -0.50 17.34 16.45
C PHE A 28 -0.86 16.91 17.88
N MET A 29 0.14 16.57 18.69
CA MET A 29 -0.09 16.16 20.08
C MET A 29 -0.71 17.28 20.91
N GLN A 30 -0.24 18.52 20.74
CA GLN A 30 -0.85 19.69 21.37
C GLN A 30 -2.30 19.87 20.92
N GLN A 31 -2.56 19.80 19.61
CA GLN A 31 -3.92 19.93 19.08
C GLN A 31 -4.85 18.82 19.59
N GLN A 32 -4.38 17.58 19.67
CA GLN A 32 -5.21 16.44 20.07
C GLN A 32 -5.46 16.37 21.58
N HIS A 33 -4.46 16.70 22.38
CA HIS A 33 -4.50 16.49 23.84
C HIS A 33 -4.71 17.76 24.64
N ALA A 34 -4.93 18.92 24.00
CA ALA A 34 -5.27 20.17 24.67
C ALA A 34 -6.59 20.79 24.17
N ASP A 35 -7.23 21.56 25.02
CA ASP A 35 -8.38 22.41 24.69
C ASP A 35 -7.97 23.67 23.90
N GLY A 36 -8.94 24.54 23.59
CA GLY A 36 -8.69 25.77 22.84
C GLY A 36 -7.82 26.80 23.57
N ASP A 37 -7.68 26.65 24.89
CA ASP A 37 -6.85 27.49 25.75
C ASP A 37 -5.47 26.86 26.03
N GLY A 38 -5.22 25.66 25.48
CA GLY A 38 -3.97 24.92 25.64
C GLY A 38 -3.87 24.09 26.92
N ASN A 39 -4.96 23.92 27.68
CA ASN A 39 -4.98 23.05 28.85
C ASN A 39 -5.11 21.59 28.42
N ALA A 40 -4.40 20.68 29.09
CA ALA A 40 -4.51 19.26 28.80
C ALA A 40 -5.94 18.74 29.03
N LEU A 41 -6.45 17.96 28.07
CA LEU A 41 -7.70 17.25 28.22
C LEU A 41 -7.55 16.15 29.28
N PRO A 42 -8.56 15.94 30.14
CA PRO A 42 -8.41 15.11 31.33
C PRO A 42 -8.28 13.62 31.03
N ASP A 43 -8.89 13.16 29.94
CA ASP A 43 -8.93 11.74 29.57
C ASP A 43 -9.17 11.53 28.07
N PHE A 44 -9.16 10.25 27.67
CA PHE A 44 -9.39 9.85 26.29
C PHE A 44 -10.80 10.17 25.80
N GLU A 45 -11.81 10.10 26.67
CA GLU A 45 -13.19 10.38 26.27
C GLU A 45 -13.36 11.84 25.89
N ALA A 46 -12.79 12.77 26.66
CA ALA A 46 -12.79 14.20 26.35
C ALA A 46 -12.14 14.49 24.98
N VAL A 47 -11.07 13.79 24.63
CA VAL A 47 -10.42 13.88 23.30
C VAL A 47 -11.40 13.44 22.20
N ILE A 48 -12.07 12.29 22.38
CA ILE A 48 -12.96 11.73 21.37
C ILE A 48 -14.24 12.55 21.19
N VAL A 49 -14.87 13.00 22.27
CA VAL A 49 -16.13 13.76 22.24
C VAL A 49 -16.02 14.97 21.32
N ARG A 50 -14.88 15.66 21.32
CA ARG A 50 -14.63 16.87 20.52
C ARG A 50 -14.81 16.67 19.01
N GLU A 51 -14.38 15.53 18.48
CA GLU A 51 -14.43 15.25 17.04
C GLU A 51 -15.47 14.17 16.66
N SER A 52 -16.13 13.57 17.65
CA SER A 52 -17.03 12.43 17.48
C SER A 52 -18.10 12.66 16.41
N ASP A 53 -18.71 13.84 16.38
CA ASP A 53 -19.75 14.15 15.39
C ASP A 53 -19.20 14.33 13.97
N LEU A 54 -17.96 14.79 13.82
CA LEU A 54 -17.30 14.85 12.51
C LEU A 54 -17.09 13.43 11.96
N TRP A 55 -16.64 12.50 12.82
CA TRP A 55 -16.46 11.10 12.44
C TRP A 55 -17.79 10.38 12.20
N ARG A 56 -18.81 10.64 13.01
CA ARG A 56 -20.18 10.15 12.79
C ARG A 56 -20.69 10.60 11.42
N ASN A 57 -20.56 11.88 11.09
CA ASN A 57 -20.96 12.43 9.81
C ASN A 57 -20.16 11.83 8.64
N HIS A 58 -18.87 11.60 8.83
CA HIS A 58 -18.01 10.93 7.85
C HIS A 58 -18.48 9.50 7.55
N VAL A 59 -18.80 8.72 8.60
CA VAL A 59 -19.35 7.36 8.47
C VAL A 59 -20.71 7.40 7.77
N THR A 60 -21.62 8.28 8.18
CA THR A 60 -22.94 8.44 7.55
C THR A 60 -22.80 8.77 6.06
N LYS A 61 -21.96 9.75 5.71
CA LYS A 61 -21.69 10.12 4.31
C LYS A 61 -21.09 8.97 3.51
N ALA A 62 -20.23 8.15 4.10
CA ALA A 62 -19.71 6.95 3.46
C ALA A 62 -20.78 5.86 3.28
N ARG A 63 -21.72 5.70 4.22
CA ARG A 63 -22.85 4.75 4.10
C ARG A 63 -23.82 5.16 2.99
N ASP A 64 -24.16 6.45 2.94
CA ASP A 64 -25.16 6.98 2.00
C ASP A 64 -24.58 7.20 0.59
N GLY A 65 -23.25 7.31 0.49
CA GLY A 65 -22.55 7.54 -0.77
C GLY A 65 -22.57 6.32 -1.71
N LYS A 66 -22.94 6.57 -2.97
CA LYS A 66 -22.92 5.52 -4.02
C LYS A 66 -21.52 5.02 -4.38
N ASP A 67 -20.49 5.82 -4.12
CA ASP A 67 -19.10 5.55 -4.50
C ASP A 67 -18.25 4.99 -3.35
N TYR A 68 -18.85 4.79 -2.18
CA TYR A 68 -18.18 4.31 -0.98
C TYR A 68 -18.84 3.03 -0.46
N GLY A 69 -18.11 2.33 0.41
CA GLY A 69 -18.61 1.17 1.13
C GLY A 69 -18.18 1.21 2.59
N VAL A 70 -19.08 0.80 3.47
CA VAL A 70 -18.80 0.60 4.90
C VAL A 70 -18.97 -0.88 5.21
N GLN A 71 -17.95 -1.48 5.81
CA GLN A 71 -17.96 -2.88 6.23
C GLN A 71 -17.78 -2.96 7.74
N GLU A 72 -18.79 -3.44 8.43
CA GLU A 72 -18.72 -3.65 9.86
C GLU A 72 -17.82 -4.84 10.20
N ARG A 73 -17.03 -4.69 11.26
CA ARG A 73 -16.13 -5.70 11.79
C ARG A 73 -16.58 -6.09 13.18
N ILE A 74 -16.76 -7.39 13.35
CA ILE A 74 -17.05 -7.99 14.65
C ILE A 74 -15.74 -8.03 15.41
N LEU A 75 -15.66 -7.27 16.50
CA LEU A 75 -14.57 -7.38 17.46
C LEU A 75 -14.83 -8.58 18.39
N GLN A 76 -13.78 -9.30 18.75
CA GLN A 76 -13.91 -10.48 19.61
C GLN A 76 -14.29 -10.07 21.03
N GLY A 77 -15.20 -10.82 21.66
CA GLY A 77 -15.59 -10.58 23.05
C GLY A 77 -14.42 -10.71 24.04
N SER A 78 -13.40 -11.50 23.70
CA SER A 78 -12.15 -11.64 24.47
C SER A 78 -11.42 -10.30 24.66
N LEU A 79 -11.61 -9.34 23.76
CA LEU A 79 -10.97 -8.03 23.86
C LEU A 79 -11.56 -7.17 24.99
N GLN A 80 -12.75 -7.53 25.50
CA GLN A 80 -13.45 -6.83 26.60
C GLN A 80 -13.58 -5.32 26.38
N VAL A 81 -13.82 -4.91 25.13
CA VAL A 81 -14.04 -3.50 24.76
C VAL A 81 -15.42 -3.29 24.17
N ALA A 82 -16.06 -2.17 24.53
CA ALA A 82 -17.36 -1.77 24.01
C ALA A 82 -17.25 -1.04 22.64
N ILE A 83 -16.40 -1.57 21.75
CA ILE A 83 -16.09 -0.97 20.46
C ILE A 83 -16.66 -1.83 19.32
N LYS A 84 -17.20 -1.17 18.30
CA LYS A 84 -17.55 -1.76 17.01
C LYS A 84 -16.67 -1.13 15.92
N GLY A 85 -15.99 -1.97 15.15
CA GLY A 85 -15.11 -1.52 14.07
C GLY A 85 -15.82 -1.38 12.73
N MET A 86 -15.40 -0.42 11.89
CA MET A 86 -15.94 -0.19 10.55
C MET A 86 -14.82 0.15 9.57
N ASP A 87 -14.65 -0.67 8.53
CA ASP A 87 -13.81 -0.32 7.39
C ASP A 87 -14.58 0.57 6.41
N LEU A 88 -14.04 1.75 6.13
CA LEU A 88 -14.52 2.66 5.11
C LEU A 88 -13.63 2.52 3.88
N LYS A 89 -14.24 2.26 2.72
CA LYS A 89 -13.49 2.11 1.46
C LYS A 89 -14.12 2.86 0.30
N VAL A 90 -13.26 3.24 -0.64
CA VAL A 90 -13.66 3.80 -1.92
C VAL A 90 -13.90 2.67 -2.91
N GLY A 91 -14.95 2.80 -3.71
CA GLY A 91 -15.34 1.82 -4.71
C GLY A 91 -16.24 0.71 -4.19
N ARG A 92 -16.92 0.05 -5.13
CA ARG A 92 -17.76 -1.13 -4.92
C ARG A 92 -17.24 -2.28 -5.79
N PRO A 93 -17.54 -3.54 -5.46
CA PRO A 93 -17.16 -4.67 -6.31
C PRO A 93 -17.51 -4.40 -7.78
N GLY A 94 -16.51 -4.52 -8.68
CA GLY A 94 -16.68 -4.30 -10.11
C GLY A 94 -16.42 -2.88 -10.64
N ARG A 95 -16.09 -1.90 -9.78
CA ARG A 95 -15.69 -0.55 -10.23
C ARG A 95 -14.32 -0.16 -9.66
N PRO A 96 -13.33 0.22 -10.50
CA PRO A 96 -12.03 0.69 -10.03
C PRO A 96 -12.17 1.91 -9.11
N ASP A 97 -11.41 1.94 -8.01
CA ASP A 97 -11.45 3.04 -7.04
C ASP A 97 -10.78 4.31 -7.59
N ASP A 98 -9.82 4.19 -8.51
CA ASP A 98 -9.09 5.31 -9.11
C ASP A 98 -10.02 6.37 -9.75
N ALA A 99 -11.06 5.94 -10.47
CA ALA A 99 -12.03 6.84 -11.09
C ALA A 99 -12.83 7.65 -10.05
N VAL A 100 -13.03 7.12 -8.84
CA VAL A 100 -13.70 7.87 -7.76
C VAL A 100 -12.76 8.93 -7.20
N TYR A 101 -11.49 8.59 -6.96
CA TYR A 101 -10.49 9.54 -6.47
C TYR A 101 -10.23 10.68 -7.47
N GLU A 102 -10.25 10.41 -8.77
CA GLU A 102 -10.12 11.44 -9.80
C GLU A 102 -11.24 12.49 -9.74
N ASN A 103 -12.48 12.03 -9.51
CA ASN A 103 -13.67 12.87 -9.61
C ASN A 103 -14.19 13.42 -8.27
N SER A 104 -13.75 12.88 -7.14
CA SER A 104 -14.26 13.26 -5.81
C SER A 104 -13.16 13.86 -4.93
N GLU A 105 -13.24 15.17 -4.70
CA GLU A 105 -12.38 15.85 -3.71
C GLU A 105 -12.57 15.27 -2.31
N TYR A 106 -13.80 14.89 -1.95
CA TYR A 106 -14.08 14.23 -0.69
C TYR A 106 -13.32 12.92 -0.54
N ALA A 107 -13.27 12.10 -1.60
CA ALA A 107 -12.50 10.86 -1.57
C ALA A 107 -11.01 11.14 -1.37
N ARG A 108 -10.45 12.11 -2.10
CA ARG A 108 -9.03 12.49 -1.96
C ARG A 108 -8.69 13.00 -0.57
N LYS A 109 -9.57 13.77 0.08
CA LYS A 109 -9.32 14.38 1.39
C LYS A 109 -9.60 13.46 2.58
N TYR A 110 -10.70 12.72 2.53
CA TYR A 110 -11.27 12.05 3.72
C TYR A 110 -11.33 10.53 3.63
N MET A 111 -11.05 9.94 2.46
CA MET A 111 -11.09 8.49 2.27
C MET A 111 -9.68 7.95 1.98
N PRO A 112 -8.78 7.83 2.97
CA PRO A 112 -7.50 7.18 2.76
C PRO A 112 -7.66 5.69 2.38
N ARG A 113 -6.61 5.13 1.78
CA ARG A 113 -6.55 3.70 1.41
C ARG A 113 -6.12 2.88 2.63
N GLY A 114 -7.04 2.73 3.58
CA GLY A 114 -6.80 2.15 4.90
C GLY A 114 -7.50 3.01 5.94
N ASN A 115 -8.80 2.81 6.13
CA ASN A 115 -9.63 3.69 6.94
C ASN A 115 -10.54 2.86 7.86
N PHE A 116 -10.16 2.75 9.13
CA PHE A 116 -10.86 1.94 10.13
C PHE A 116 -11.34 2.84 11.26
N ILE A 117 -12.66 2.95 11.40
CA ILE A 117 -13.33 3.82 12.37
C ILE A 117 -13.98 2.96 13.46
N ALA A 118 -13.86 3.41 14.71
CA ALA A 118 -14.55 2.86 15.86
C ALA A 118 -15.87 3.59 16.10
N GLU A 119 -16.90 2.83 16.46
CA GLU A 119 -18.04 3.28 17.24
C GLU A 119 -17.85 2.73 18.67
N TRP A 120 -17.73 3.61 19.66
CA TRP A 120 -17.50 3.27 21.06
C TRP A 120 -18.69 3.67 21.93
N ARG A 121 -19.19 2.73 22.72
CA ARG A 121 -20.16 3.01 23.78
C ARG A 121 -19.40 3.33 25.05
N SER A 122 -19.22 4.63 25.30
CA SER A 122 -18.61 5.11 26.52
C SER A 122 -19.46 4.74 27.75
N PRO A 123 -18.85 4.45 28.91
CA PRO A 123 -19.56 4.32 30.18
C PRO A 123 -20.24 5.62 30.65
N THR A 124 -19.76 6.78 30.21
CA THR A 124 -20.23 8.09 30.72
C THR A 124 -21.10 8.86 29.72
N SER A 125 -21.18 8.39 28.47
CA SER A 125 -22.00 9.01 27.42
C SER A 125 -23.16 8.10 26.98
N ASP A 126 -24.37 8.67 26.92
CA ASP A 126 -25.56 7.97 26.40
C ASP A 126 -25.49 7.74 24.88
N ALA A 127 -24.71 8.56 24.17
CA ALA A 127 -24.58 8.48 22.72
C ALA A 127 -23.30 7.72 22.32
N PRO A 128 -23.34 6.89 21.26
CA PRO A 128 -22.12 6.29 20.74
C PRO A 128 -21.17 7.39 20.23
N LEU A 129 -19.89 7.22 20.57
CA LEU A 129 -18.80 8.07 20.15
C LEU A 129 -18.07 7.48 18.95
N TYR A 130 -17.57 8.31 18.04
CA TYR A 130 -16.90 7.85 16.82
C TYR A 130 -15.47 8.40 16.75
N PHE A 131 -14.52 7.55 16.41
CA PHE A 131 -13.12 7.98 16.23
C PHE A 131 -12.33 7.05 15.31
N PRO A 132 -11.28 7.54 14.65
CA PRO A 132 -10.43 6.73 13.79
C PRO A 132 -9.48 5.88 14.63
N ILE A 133 -9.37 4.60 14.30
CA ILE A 133 -8.30 3.73 14.81
C ILE A 133 -7.17 3.70 13.78
N ILE A 134 -7.49 3.53 12.50
CA ILE A 134 -6.51 3.52 11.40
C ILE A 134 -6.93 4.55 10.36
N ARG A 135 -6.00 5.45 10.01
CA ARG A 135 -6.05 6.33 8.86
C ARG A 135 -4.70 6.32 8.17
N ALA A 136 -4.57 5.47 7.16
CA ALA A 136 -3.39 5.38 6.31
C ALA A 136 -3.24 6.59 5.38
N TYR A 137 -2.29 6.53 4.45
CA TYR A 137 -2.08 7.59 3.47
C TYR A 137 -3.29 7.81 2.55
N ARG A 138 -3.46 9.08 2.15
CA ARG A 138 -4.38 9.46 1.07
C ARG A 138 -3.94 8.77 -0.22
N LYS A 139 -4.90 8.57 -1.15
CA LYS A 139 -4.54 8.11 -2.50
C LYS A 139 -3.59 9.13 -3.13
N PHE A 140 -2.47 8.65 -3.63
CA PHE A 140 -1.59 9.37 -4.54
C PHE A 140 -1.52 8.62 -5.88
N THR A 141 -1.21 9.34 -6.95
CA THR A 141 -1.16 8.80 -8.31
C THR A 141 0.25 8.91 -8.87
N GLY A 142 0.50 8.31 -10.02
CA GLY A 142 1.74 8.53 -10.79
C GLY A 142 1.41 8.81 -12.23
N GLN A 143 2.36 9.36 -13.00
CA GLN A 143 2.32 9.30 -14.47
C GLN A 143 2.08 7.86 -14.97
N GLU A 144 2.59 6.94 -14.15
CA GLU A 144 2.58 5.49 -14.10
C GLU A 144 1.28 4.72 -13.77
N ASP A 145 0.11 5.34 -13.65
CA ASP A 145 -1.10 4.61 -13.22
C ASP A 145 -1.82 3.85 -14.37
N ASP A 146 -2.15 2.57 -14.09
CA ASP A 146 -2.53 1.49 -15.02
C ASP A 146 -3.66 1.90 -15.99
N GLY A 147 -3.31 2.63 -17.04
CA GLY A 147 -4.13 2.88 -18.22
C GLY A 147 -4.31 1.58 -19.00
N GLU A 148 -5.14 0.67 -18.49
CA GLU A 148 -5.45 -0.58 -19.19
C GLU A 148 -6.11 -0.31 -20.56
N GLU A 149 -6.69 0.88 -20.77
CA GLU A 149 -7.44 1.18 -22.01
C GLU A 149 -7.20 2.55 -22.66
N LYS A 150 -6.61 3.56 -21.98
CA LYS A 150 -6.61 4.94 -22.51
C LYS A 150 -5.32 5.44 -23.18
N GLY A 151 -4.21 4.70 -23.12
CA GLY A 151 -2.99 5.00 -23.91
C GLY A 151 -2.39 6.40 -23.72
N ALA A 152 -2.75 7.12 -22.68
CA ALA A 152 -2.24 8.47 -22.39
C ALA A 152 -1.60 8.49 -21.00
N ALA A 153 -0.45 9.16 -20.89
CA ALA A 153 0.15 9.47 -19.60
C ALA A 153 -0.84 10.27 -18.73
N VAL A 154 -0.77 10.11 -17.41
CA VAL A 154 -1.56 10.94 -16.51
C VAL A 154 -1.12 12.40 -16.69
N GLY A 155 -2.04 13.26 -17.14
CA GLY A 155 -1.75 14.67 -17.36
C GLY A 155 -1.52 15.43 -16.04
N ASP A 156 -0.72 16.50 -16.10
CA ASP A 156 -0.37 17.34 -14.96
C ASP A 156 -1.60 17.89 -14.21
N GLU A 157 -2.70 18.13 -14.92
CA GLU A 157 -3.98 18.53 -14.32
C GLU A 157 -4.50 17.48 -13.32
N LEU A 158 -4.44 16.19 -13.66
CA LEU A 158 -4.88 15.13 -12.75
C LEU A 158 -3.92 14.97 -11.57
N LEU A 159 -2.60 15.05 -11.81
CA LEU A 159 -1.58 14.98 -10.76
C LEU A 159 -1.76 16.10 -9.73
N SER A 160 -2.01 17.33 -10.19
CA SER A 160 -2.20 18.50 -9.31
C SER A 160 -3.32 18.33 -8.29
N LYS A 161 -4.35 17.53 -8.59
CA LYS A 161 -5.48 17.25 -7.66
C LYS A 161 -5.06 16.47 -6.41
N PHE A 162 -3.88 15.84 -6.43
CA PHE A 162 -3.31 15.06 -5.32
C PHE A 162 -2.22 15.82 -4.56
N PHE A 163 -1.90 17.05 -4.98
CA PHE A 163 -0.96 17.92 -4.30
C PHE A 163 -1.72 18.98 -3.49
N THR A 164 -1.13 19.41 -2.37
CA THR A 164 -1.64 20.54 -1.57
C THR A 164 -1.10 21.88 -2.06
N LYS A 165 0.02 21.88 -2.79
CA LYS A 165 0.62 23.04 -3.46
C LYS A 165 1.16 22.64 -4.83
N PRO A 166 1.30 23.58 -5.79
CA PRO A 166 1.91 23.29 -7.08
C PRO A 166 3.29 22.63 -6.93
N LYS A 167 3.63 21.70 -7.83
CA LYS A 167 4.88 20.91 -7.77
C LYS A 167 6.12 21.79 -7.87
N GLU A 168 6.00 22.95 -8.51
CA GLU A 168 7.04 23.97 -8.68
C GLU A 168 7.46 24.61 -7.35
N HIS A 169 6.65 24.48 -6.29
CA HIS A 169 7.00 24.91 -4.94
C HIS A 169 7.89 23.90 -4.20
N ALA A 170 8.17 22.74 -4.81
CA ALA A 170 9.07 21.76 -4.22
C ALA A 170 10.52 22.28 -4.24
N ARG A 171 11.23 22.02 -3.13
CA ARG A 171 12.66 22.27 -2.95
C ARG A 171 13.46 21.01 -2.74
N HIS A 172 12.82 19.99 -2.16
CA HIS A 172 13.44 18.70 -1.95
C HIS A 172 12.48 17.61 -2.40
N VAL A 173 13.06 16.46 -2.73
CA VAL A 173 12.34 15.21 -2.92
C VAL A 173 12.93 14.16 -1.99
N ILE A 174 12.07 13.54 -1.18
CA ILE A 174 12.40 12.28 -0.53
C ILE A 174 11.98 11.19 -1.50
N SER A 175 12.95 10.46 -2.06
CA SER A 175 12.70 9.34 -2.95
C SER A 175 12.90 8.05 -2.17
N THR A 176 11.86 7.20 -2.10
CA THR A 176 11.92 5.90 -1.43
C THR A 176 11.86 4.77 -2.44
N THR A 177 12.46 3.62 -2.11
CA THR A 177 12.17 2.38 -2.83
C THR A 177 10.67 2.09 -2.77
N LYS A 178 10.09 1.69 -3.91
CA LYS A 178 8.76 1.12 -3.93
C LYS A 178 8.88 -0.39 -3.79
N GLU A 179 8.73 -0.86 -2.57
CA GLU A 179 8.65 -2.29 -2.26
C GLU A 179 7.47 -2.94 -3.00
N ASN A 180 7.58 -4.24 -3.28
CA ASN A 180 6.61 -5.00 -4.08
C ASN A 180 5.93 -6.08 -3.25
N GLY A 181 5.02 -5.67 -2.37
CA GLY A 181 4.27 -6.56 -1.49
C GLY A 181 2.81 -6.13 -1.32
N GLU A 182 2.28 -6.35 -0.12
CA GLU A 182 0.91 -5.98 0.25
C GLU A 182 0.90 -4.86 1.30
N ALA A 183 0.09 -3.82 1.07
CA ALA A 183 -0.02 -2.72 2.02
C ALA A 183 -0.67 -3.17 3.35
N GLY A 184 0.04 -2.97 4.45
CA GLY A 184 -0.37 -3.25 5.82
C GLY A 184 -0.35 -2.02 6.72
N HIS A 185 -1.23 -2.01 7.72
CA HIS A 185 -1.39 -0.90 8.66
C HIS A 185 -1.37 -1.38 10.11
N LEU A 186 -0.79 -0.54 10.96
CA LEU A 186 -0.64 -0.75 12.40
C LEU A 186 -1.05 0.52 13.16
N SER A 187 -1.91 0.37 14.17
CA SER A 187 -2.22 1.41 15.15
C SER A 187 -2.54 0.77 16.51
N MET A 188 -2.44 1.56 17.59
CA MET A 188 -2.61 1.06 18.96
C MET A 188 -3.79 1.73 19.67
N LEU A 189 -4.57 0.91 20.36
CA LEU A 189 -5.37 1.35 21.50
C LEU A 189 -4.76 0.78 22.79
N LYS A 190 -5.16 1.31 23.93
CA LYS A 190 -4.74 0.84 25.25
C LYS A 190 -5.96 0.73 26.14
N ARG A 191 -6.08 -0.39 26.84
CA ARG A 191 -7.11 -0.67 27.84
C ARG A 191 -6.76 -0.03 29.17
N ASP A 192 -7.74 0.05 30.06
CA ASP A 192 -7.58 0.61 31.41
C ASP A 192 -6.64 -0.23 32.29
N ASP A 193 -6.52 -1.54 32.01
CA ASP A 193 -5.55 -2.43 32.64
C ASP A 193 -4.11 -2.28 32.08
N GLY A 194 -3.93 -1.35 31.14
CA GLY A 194 -2.65 -1.07 30.50
C GLY A 194 -2.32 -1.96 29.31
N ALA A 195 -3.14 -2.97 28.98
CA ALA A 195 -2.89 -3.85 27.84
C ALA A 195 -3.08 -3.12 26.50
N TYR A 196 -2.16 -3.32 25.56
CA TYR A 196 -2.27 -2.77 24.21
C TYR A 196 -3.17 -3.63 23.35
N LEU A 197 -4.04 -2.97 22.59
CA LEU A 197 -4.87 -3.57 21.55
C LEU A 197 -4.29 -3.18 20.18
N PHE A 198 -3.92 -4.19 19.41
CA PHE A 198 -3.29 -4.03 18.12
C PHE A 198 -4.36 -3.95 17.03
N ALA A 199 -4.51 -2.78 16.40
CA ALA A 199 -5.31 -2.63 15.21
C ALA A 199 -4.43 -2.88 13.98
N LEU A 200 -4.78 -3.90 13.22
CA LEU A 200 -3.93 -4.50 12.19
C LEU A 200 -4.76 -4.80 10.95
N GLY A 201 -4.18 -4.68 9.76
CA GLY A 201 -4.87 -5.14 8.56
C GLY A 201 -4.28 -4.66 7.25
N SER A 202 -4.99 -4.97 6.18
CA SER A 202 -4.65 -4.59 4.81
C SER A 202 -5.27 -3.25 4.44
N LYS A 203 -5.02 -2.78 3.20
CA LYS A 203 -5.71 -1.65 2.58
C LYS A 203 -7.23 -1.54 2.86
N ASN A 204 -7.95 -2.66 2.89
CA ASN A 204 -9.43 -2.66 2.89
C ASN A 204 -10.07 -3.46 4.03
N THR A 205 -9.27 -4.20 4.81
CA THR A 205 -9.78 -5.08 5.86
C THR A 205 -8.87 -4.98 7.08
N HIS A 206 -9.43 -4.55 8.21
CA HIS A 206 -8.74 -4.51 9.49
C HIS A 206 -9.44 -5.33 10.57
N LEU A 207 -8.69 -5.64 11.62
CA LEU A 207 -9.12 -6.31 12.85
C LEU A 207 -8.41 -5.69 14.05
N VAL A 208 -8.89 -6.04 15.25
CA VAL A 208 -8.22 -5.71 16.52
C VAL A 208 -7.91 -7.01 17.23
N ALA A 209 -6.72 -7.13 17.82
CA ALA A 209 -6.24 -8.33 18.51
C ALA A 209 -5.35 -7.96 19.73
N LEU A 210 -5.25 -8.85 20.72
CA LEU A 210 -4.20 -8.78 21.75
C LEU A 210 -3.04 -9.73 21.43
N SER A 211 -3.32 -10.83 20.73
CA SER A 211 -2.36 -11.90 20.44
C SER A 211 -2.50 -12.45 19.01
N LEU A 212 -1.60 -13.36 18.64
CA LEU A 212 -1.73 -14.13 17.39
C LEU A 212 -3.01 -14.98 17.38
N ASP A 213 -3.39 -15.59 18.50
CA ASP A 213 -4.60 -16.43 18.60
C ASP A 213 -5.89 -15.61 18.42
N ASP A 214 -5.89 -14.36 18.88
CA ASP A 214 -7.01 -13.45 18.61
C ASP A 214 -7.15 -13.14 17.12
N ILE A 215 -6.05 -13.00 16.39
CA ILE A 215 -6.06 -12.81 14.93
C ILE A 215 -6.72 -14.01 14.25
N GLU A 216 -6.38 -15.23 14.67
CA GLU A 216 -6.97 -16.46 14.13
C GLU A 216 -8.46 -16.53 14.42
N SER A 217 -8.84 -16.24 15.66
CA SER A 217 -10.22 -16.25 16.12
C SER A 217 -11.06 -15.20 15.37
N ALA A 218 -10.53 -13.98 15.20
CA ALA A 218 -11.17 -12.92 14.43
C ALA A 218 -11.35 -13.28 12.95
N CYS A 219 -10.33 -13.87 12.32
CA CYS A 219 -10.43 -14.33 10.94
C CYS A 219 -11.46 -15.46 10.81
N ALA A 220 -11.44 -16.45 11.70
CA ALA A 220 -12.37 -17.58 11.69
C ALA A 220 -13.83 -17.12 11.86
N ALA A 221 -14.10 -16.22 12.81
CA ALA A 221 -15.44 -15.68 13.05
C ALA A 221 -15.99 -14.87 11.87
N GLY A 222 -15.10 -14.23 11.10
CA GLY A 222 -15.49 -13.41 9.96
C GLY A 222 -15.55 -14.12 8.60
N ARG A 223 -15.06 -15.36 8.51
CA ARG A 223 -15.10 -16.16 7.28
C ARG A 223 -16.53 -16.55 6.93
N LYS A 224 -16.91 -16.37 5.67
CA LYS A 224 -18.18 -16.85 5.12
C LYS A 224 -17.91 -17.88 4.02
N PRO A 225 -18.76 -18.92 3.85
CA PRO A 225 -18.62 -19.86 2.75
C PRO A 225 -18.52 -19.14 1.40
N GLY A 226 -17.43 -19.39 0.65
CA GLY A 226 -17.18 -18.76 -0.65
C GLY A 226 -16.68 -17.31 -0.61
N ASN A 227 -16.50 -16.69 0.56
CA ASN A 227 -15.95 -15.35 0.69
C ASN A 227 -15.17 -15.19 2.02
N ASP A 228 -13.84 -15.19 1.93
CA ASP A 228 -12.95 -14.87 3.05
C ASP A 228 -12.48 -13.41 2.94
N PRO A 229 -13.09 -12.47 3.68
CA PRO A 229 -12.69 -11.06 3.64
C PRO A 229 -11.31 -10.82 4.27
N TYR A 230 -10.79 -11.77 5.05
CA TYR A 230 -9.52 -11.67 5.76
C TYR A 230 -8.37 -12.37 5.04
N LYS A 231 -8.58 -12.90 3.82
CA LYS A 231 -7.54 -13.66 3.09
C LYS A 231 -6.19 -12.93 3.06
N ALA A 232 -6.18 -11.65 2.66
CA ALA A 232 -4.95 -10.84 2.68
C ALA A 232 -4.63 -10.29 4.08
N ALA A 233 -5.65 -9.79 4.80
CA ALA A 233 -5.45 -9.14 6.09
C ALA A 233 -4.89 -10.07 7.18
N SER A 234 -5.16 -11.37 7.12
CA SER A 234 -4.67 -12.34 8.09
C SER A 234 -3.16 -12.50 8.03
N ALA A 235 -2.58 -12.67 6.82
CA ALA A 235 -1.14 -12.78 6.64
C ALA A 235 -0.43 -11.49 7.12
N ILE A 236 -0.94 -10.35 6.68
CA ILE A 236 -0.45 -9.02 7.08
C ILE A 236 -0.49 -8.82 8.60
N ALA A 237 -1.62 -9.12 9.25
CA ALA A 237 -1.76 -8.96 10.69
C ALA A 237 -0.80 -9.87 11.47
N ARG A 238 -0.59 -11.11 11.01
CA ARG A 238 0.39 -12.04 11.62
C ARG A 238 1.81 -11.52 11.46
N ALA A 239 2.19 -11.07 10.28
CA ALA A 239 3.54 -10.54 10.01
C ALA A 239 3.85 -9.35 10.93
N LEU A 240 2.91 -8.41 11.05
CA LEU A 240 3.03 -7.25 11.93
C LEU A 240 3.08 -7.65 13.41
N MET A 241 2.22 -8.57 13.85
CA MET A 241 2.21 -9.04 15.24
C MET A 241 3.52 -9.78 15.59
N LYS A 242 4.02 -10.64 14.70
CA LYS A 242 5.32 -11.32 14.87
C LYS A 242 6.46 -10.32 14.97
N MET A 243 6.50 -9.33 14.08
CA MET A 243 7.50 -8.24 14.14
C MET A 243 7.50 -7.57 15.52
N ILE A 244 6.33 -7.20 16.04
CA ILE A 244 6.20 -6.54 17.35
C ILE A 244 6.65 -7.45 18.49
N VAL A 245 6.22 -8.71 18.50
CA VAL A 245 6.59 -9.69 19.54
C VAL A 245 8.10 -9.94 19.55
N ASN A 246 8.75 -9.90 18.38
CA ASN A 246 10.19 -10.12 18.23
C ASN A 246 11.04 -8.89 18.60
N LEU A 247 10.44 -7.72 18.83
CA LEU A 247 11.16 -6.57 19.39
C LEU A 247 11.59 -6.85 20.84
N SER A 248 12.72 -6.27 21.25
CA SER A 248 13.10 -6.24 22.66
C SER A 248 11.98 -5.60 23.50
N GLU A 249 11.85 -5.97 24.76
CA GLU A 249 10.79 -5.42 25.62
C GLU A 249 10.79 -3.89 25.65
N THR A 250 11.97 -3.28 25.74
CA THR A 250 12.13 -1.82 25.71
C THR A 250 11.66 -1.23 24.38
N HIS A 251 12.06 -1.78 23.24
CA HIS A 251 11.66 -1.28 21.92
C HIS A 251 10.16 -1.50 21.65
N ARG A 252 9.63 -2.65 22.08
CA ARG A 252 8.21 -2.98 21.99
C ARG A 252 7.37 -1.99 22.78
N THR A 253 7.71 -1.77 24.06
CA THR A 253 7.01 -0.81 24.91
C THR A 253 7.10 0.60 24.34
N TRP A 254 8.28 1.01 23.85
CA TRP A 254 8.45 2.32 23.22
C TRP A 254 7.53 2.49 22.00
N LEU A 255 7.51 1.50 21.08
CA LEU A 255 6.68 1.55 19.89
C LEU A 255 5.19 1.61 20.25
N CYS A 256 4.75 0.76 21.16
CA CYS A 256 3.35 0.68 21.58
C CYS A 256 2.90 1.98 22.25
N GLU A 257 3.71 2.53 23.16
CA GLU A 257 3.45 3.84 23.78
C GLU A 257 3.41 4.96 22.74
N PHE A 258 4.38 5.01 21.83
CA PHE A 258 4.45 6.01 20.79
C PHE A 258 3.19 6.00 19.91
N LEU A 259 2.80 4.84 19.38
CA LEU A 259 1.62 4.72 18.52
C LEU A 259 0.31 4.96 19.29
N TRP A 260 0.24 4.58 20.56
CA TRP A 260 -0.92 4.83 21.40
C TRP A 260 -1.08 6.33 21.70
N GLN A 261 -0.03 7.01 22.14
CA GLN A 261 -0.09 8.43 22.49
C GLN A 261 -0.33 9.32 21.27
N THR A 262 0.36 9.02 20.16
CA THR A 262 0.21 9.78 18.90
C THR A 262 -1.01 9.37 18.10
N ARG A 263 -1.66 8.25 18.43
CA ARG A 263 -2.75 7.67 17.63
C ARG A 263 -2.39 7.42 16.16
N ALA A 264 -1.11 7.49 15.84
CA ALA A 264 -0.66 7.48 14.46
C ALA A 264 -0.84 6.11 13.83
N THR A 265 -1.08 6.11 12.52
CA THR A 265 -1.07 4.89 11.72
C THR A 265 0.30 4.69 11.12
N ALA A 266 0.99 3.62 11.53
CA ALA A 266 2.19 3.16 10.88
C ALA A 266 1.83 2.29 9.67
N SER A 267 2.42 2.61 8.52
CA SER A 267 2.13 1.96 7.24
C SER A 267 3.33 1.16 6.76
N PHE A 268 3.07 -0.07 6.32
CA PHE A 268 4.07 -1.06 5.95
C PHE A 268 3.74 -1.67 4.60
N GLU A 269 4.77 -2.05 3.85
CA GLU A 269 4.64 -3.03 2.76
C GLU A 269 5.02 -4.40 3.34
N ILE A 270 4.15 -5.39 3.23
CA ILE A 270 4.42 -6.75 3.67
C ILE A 270 4.95 -7.54 2.47
N LEU A 271 6.22 -7.91 2.52
CA LEU A 271 6.85 -8.77 1.53
C LEU A 271 6.48 -10.23 1.83
N CYS A 272 5.77 -10.90 0.92
CA CYS A 272 5.25 -12.25 1.14
C CYS A 272 5.92 -13.26 0.18
N PRO A 273 6.87 -14.10 0.64
CA PRO A 273 7.55 -15.08 -0.21
C PRO A 273 6.60 -16.08 -0.89
N ASP A 274 5.47 -16.40 -0.25
CA ASP A 274 4.44 -17.30 -0.77
C ASP A 274 3.36 -16.59 -1.62
N HIS A 275 3.43 -15.26 -1.73
CA HIS A 275 2.51 -14.45 -2.53
C HIS A 275 3.25 -13.27 -3.18
N GLN A 276 4.08 -13.59 -4.16
CA GLN A 276 4.95 -12.65 -4.85
C GLN A 276 4.25 -12.05 -6.07
N HIS A 277 4.44 -10.75 -6.25
CA HIS A 277 3.88 -10.04 -7.39
C HIS A 277 4.80 -10.17 -8.61
N VAL A 278 5.90 -9.41 -8.64
CA VAL A 278 6.82 -9.33 -9.79
C VAL A 278 8.28 -9.45 -9.36
N GLN A 279 8.65 -8.87 -8.21
CA GLN A 279 10.00 -9.02 -7.67
C GLN A 279 10.16 -10.39 -7.02
N LEU A 280 11.32 -11.00 -7.25
CA LEU A 280 11.69 -12.26 -6.61
C LEU A 280 12.09 -11.99 -5.16
N LEU A 281 11.51 -12.75 -4.24
CA LEU A 281 11.72 -12.65 -2.79
C LEU A 281 12.43 -13.88 -2.23
N ASP A 282 13.32 -14.52 -2.99
CA ASP A 282 14.04 -15.75 -2.59
C ASP A 282 15.14 -15.52 -1.54
N TYR A 283 15.31 -14.28 -1.07
CA TYR A 283 16.24 -13.88 -0.02
C TYR A 283 15.57 -13.74 1.37
N ILE A 284 14.25 -13.94 1.46
CA ILE A 284 13.48 -13.93 2.71
C ILE A 284 12.61 -15.18 2.81
N ASP A 285 12.54 -15.76 4.01
CA ASP A 285 11.80 -17.01 4.26
C ASP A 285 10.45 -16.80 4.93
N GLU A 286 10.15 -15.58 5.38
CA GLU A 286 8.89 -15.24 6.06
C GLU A 286 8.32 -13.89 5.64
N ASP A 287 7.01 -13.73 5.82
CA ASP A 287 6.31 -12.47 5.59
C ASP A 287 6.97 -11.34 6.39
N THR A 288 7.57 -10.39 5.68
CA THR A 288 8.45 -9.37 6.27
C THR A 288 7.84 -7.97 6.11
N PRO A 289 7.45 -7.30 7.23
CA PRO A 289 7.00 -5.92 7.16
C PRO A 289 8.15 -4.93 6.87
N VAL A 290 7.91 -4.00 5.95
CA VAL A 290 8.82 -2.89 5.62
C VAL A 290 8.10 -1.57 5.82
N PHE A 291 8.50 -0.82 6.84
CA PHE A 291 7.88 0.46 7.19
C PHE A 291 8.15 1.53 6.12
N TYR A 292 7.10 2.20 5.65
CA TYR A 292 7.23 3.29 4.66
C TYR A 292 6.62 4.62 5.09
N GLY A 293 5.95 4.69 6.24
CA GLY A 293 5.31 5.96 6.59
C GLY A 293 4.46 6.00 7.84
N LEU A 294 4.21 7.23 8.30
CA LEU A 294 3.37 7.55 9.44
C LEU A 294 2.32 8.59 9.02
N SER A 295 1.05 8.30 9.27
CA SER A 295 -0.05 9.25 9.11
C SER A 295 -0.76 9.54 10.42
N LEU A 296 -1.19 10.79 10.57
CA LEU A 296 -1.92 11.26 11.74
C LEU A 296 -3.42 11.13 11.49
N PRO A 297 -4.19 10.64 12.48
CA PRO A 297 -5.60 10.35 12.30
C PRO A 297 -6.50 11.59 12.46
N SER A 298 -6.08 12.74 11.92
CA SER A 298 -6.88 13.98 12.05
C SER A 298 -8.04 14.01 11.06
N TYR A 299 -9.22 14.44 11.52
CA TYR A 299 -10.29 14.85 10.59
C TYR A 299 -10.03 16.25 10.05
N THR A 300 -9.71 17.17 10.96
CA THR A 300 -9.46 18.59 10.65
C THR A 300 -8.08 18.75 10.03
N HIS A 301 -7.99 19.55 8.97
CA HIS A 301 -6.72 19.82 8.32
C HIS A 301 -5.76 20.50 9.30
N MET A 302 -4.55 19.94 9.42
CA MET A 302 -3.42 20.59 10.07
C MET A 302 -2.37 20.88 8.99
N ASP A 303 -1.92 22.13 8.95
CA ASP A 303 -1.06 22.63 7.89
C ASP A 303 0.25 21.82 7.83
N GLY A 304 0.59 21.35 6.64
CA GLY A 304 1.83 20.64 6.35
C GLY A 304 1.81 19.14 6.67
N VAL A 305 0.72 18.58 7.21
CA VAL A 305 0.56 17.13 7.45
C VAL A 305 -0.60 16.50 6.70
N GLU A 306 -1.23 17.25 5.79
CA GLU A 306 -2.44 16.81 5.10
C GLU A 306 -2.21 15.53 4.29
N ILE A 307 -0.97 15.32 3.82
CA ILE A 307 -0.56 14.09 3.13
C ILE A 307 0.05 13.11 4.12
N CYS A 308 1.16 13.51 4.76
CA CYS A 308 1.84 12.75 5.80
C CYS A 308 2.78 13.66 6.62
N VAL A 309 3.27 13.15 7.74
CA VAL A 309 4.38 13.76 8.48
C VAL A 309 5.65 13.62 7.65
N ASN A 310 6.58 14.58 7.75
CA ASN A 310 7.90 14.43 7.15
C ASN A 310 8.54 13.11 7.67
N PRO A 311 8.79 12.13 6.80
CA PRO A 311 8.98 10.77 7.25
C PRO A 311 10.42 10.46 7.68
N VAL A 312 11.37 11.39 7.53
CA VAL A 312 12.79 11.15 7.84
C VAL A 312 12.98 10.77 9.31
N LEU A 313 12.40 11.52 10.26
CA LEU A 313 12.50 11.15 11.68
C LEU A 313 11.79 9.80 11.98
N PRO A 314 10.55 9.56 11.52
CA PRO A 314 9.93 8.24 11.62
C PRO A 314 10.78 7.09 11.06
N TYR A 315 11.41 7.24 9.89
CA TYR A 315 12.28 6.21 9.32
C TYR A 315 13.45 5.88 10.23
N GLU A 316 14.17 6.90 10.68
CA GLU A 316 15.31 6.69 11.57
C GLU A 316 14.90 6.12 12.94
N ALA A 317 13.71 6.48 13.43
CA ALA A 317 13.20 5.99 14.70
C ALA A 317 12.88 4.49 14.59
N MET A 318 12.14 4.09 13.54
CA MET A 318 11.84 2.67 13.28
C MET A 318 13.11 1.83 13.09
N ARG A 319 14.10 2.34 12.34
CA ARG A 319 15.42 1.70 12.19
C ARG A 319 16.10 1.46 13.53
N THR A 320 16.07 2.44 14.43
CA THR A 320 16.65 2.33 15.77
C THR A 320 15.99 1.23 16.61
N LEU A 321 14.70 0.97 16.40
CA LEU A 321 13.98 -0.12 17.07
C LEU A 321 14.30 -1.51 16.50
N GLY A 322 14.99 -1.59 15.35
CA GLY A 322 15.21 -2.83 14.61
C GLY A 322 14.10 -3.16 13.62
N ILE A 323 13.23 -2.20 13.29
CA ILE A 323 12.17 -2.37 12.29
C ILE A 323 12.75 -2.01 10.91
N ARG A 324 12.60 -2.91 9.94
CA ARG A 324 13.01 -2.66 8.55
C ARG A 324 12.18 -1.51 7.97
N THR A 325 12.84 -0.59 7.29
CA THR A 325 12.20 0.52 6.58
C THR A 325 12.51 0.46 5.10
N VAL A 326 11.74 1.18 4.30
CA VAL A 326 12.15 1.49 2.91
C VAL A 326 13.49 2.20 2.91
N GLU A 327 14.27 1.99 1.85
CA GLU A 327 15.43 2.81 1.59
C GLU A 327 14.99 4.16 1.05
N TYR A 328 15.66 5.23 1.47
CA TYR A 328 15.32 6.57 1.04
C TYR A 328 16.56 7.44 0.83
N LYS A 329 16.41 8.42 -0.06
CA LYS A 329 17.36 9.52 -0.25
C LYS A 329 16.61 10.85 -0.24
N VAL A 330 17.27 11.89 0.28
CA VAL A 330 16.80 13.27 0.18
C VAL A 330 17.65 13.99 -0.83
N VAL A 331 17.03 14.55 -1.86
CA VAL A 331 17.73 15.31 -2.90
C VAL A 331 17.08 16.66 -3.11
N GLU A 332 17.88 17.65 -3.53
CA GLU A 332 17.35 18.94 -3.98
C GLU A 332 16.48 18.74 -5.23
N PHE A 333 15.36 19.46 -5.28
CA PHE A 333 14.47 19.47 -6.42
C PHE A 333 14.86 20.58 -7.39
N THR A 334 15.44 20.19 -8.52
CA THR A 334 15.52 21.02 -9.72
C THR A 334 14.89 20.28 -10.90
N PRO A 335 14.26 20.96 -11.86
CA PRO A 335 13.64 20.30 -13.01
C PRO A 335 14.60 19.34 -13.75
N THR A 336 15.86 19.73 -13.91
CA THR A 336 16.88 18.92 -14.60
C THR A 336 17.29 17.67 -13.79
N LEU A 337 17.63 17.83 -12.51
CA LEU A 337 17.99 16.68 -11.66
C LEU A 337 16.82 15.73 -11.47
N TYR A 338 15.61 16.28 -11.40
CA TYR A 338 14.40 15.50 -11.30
C TYR A 338 14.14 14.68 -12.57
N ALA A 339 14.28 15.27 -13.76
CA ALA A 339 14.16 14.55 -15.02
C ALA A 339 15.18 13.39 -15.12
N GLN A 340 16.43 13.63 -14.71
CA GLN A 340 17.44 12.57 -14.63
C GLN A 340 17.03 11.47 -13.64
N THR A 341 16.58 11.85 -12.45
CA THR A 341 16.12 10.88 -11.43
C THR A 341 14.96 10.02 -11.96
N LEU A 342 14.03 10.60 -12.72
CA LEU A 342 12.94 9.85 -13.36
C LEU A 342 13.47 8.88 -14.41
N TYR A 343 14.44 9.30 -15.22
CA TYR A 343 15.10 8.42 -16.18
C TYR A 343 15.80 7.25 -15.48
N ASP A 344 16.53 7.51 -14.40
CA ASP A 344 17.23 6.48 -13.63
C ASP A 344 16.25 5.49 -12.98
N ILE A 345 15.14 5.98 -12.42
CA ILE A 345 14.08 5.13 -11.87
C ILE A 345 13.47 4.27 -12.97
N LYS A 346 13.12 4.83 -14.12
CA LYS A 346 12.53 4.05 -15.24
C LYS A 346 13.45 2.93 -15.73
N ASN A 347 14.75 3.18 -15.72
CA ASN A 347 15.81 2.25 -16.15
C ASN A 347 16.25 1.26 -15.07
N SER A 348 15.82 1.43 -13.82
CA SER A 348 16.21 0.54 -12.75
C SER A 348 15.67 -0.87 -13.00
N TYR A 349 16.43 -1.88 -12.57
CA TYR A 349 16.15 -3.30 -12.81
C TYR A 349 15.85 -4.02 -11.49
N GLN A 350 15.02 -5.07 -11.53
CA GLN A 350 14.63 -5.90 -10.38
C GLN A 350 13.93 -5.17 -9.22
N HIS A 351 13.48 -3.94 -9.44
CA HIS A 351 12.67 -3.20 -8.49
C HIS A 351 11.41 -2.65 -9.16
N GLU A 352 10.36 -2.40 -8.36
CA GLU A 352 9.08 -1.93 -8.89
C GLU A 352 9.20 -0.49 -9.33
N GLY A 353 9.95 0.32 -8.57
CA GLY A 353 10.26 1.70 -8.86
C GLY A 353 10.44 2.49 -7.58
N ALA A 354 9.90 3.71 -7.54
CA ALA A 354 10.07 4.62 -6.41
C ALA A 354 8.77 5.37 -6.06
N VAL A 355 8.69 5.82 -4.81
CA VAL A 355 7.71 6.81 -4.37
C VAL A 355 8.45 8.09 -4.00
N ASN A 356 8.13 9.17 -4.69
CA ASN A 356 8.72 10.49 -4.50
C ASN A 356 7.76 11.36 -3.70
N LEU A 357 8.21 11.85 -2.56
CA LEU A 357 7.52 12.84 -1.73
C LEU A 357 8.13 14.20 -2.02
N PHE A 358 7.32 15.17 -2.44
CA PHE A 358 7.75 16.52 -2.77
C PHE A 358 7.62 17.41 -1.54
N LEU A 359 8.67 18.17 -1.23
CA LEU A 359 8.73 18.99 -0.03
C LEU A 359 8.91 20.46 -0.37
N ASP A 360 8.17 21.34 0.29
CA ASP A 360 8.33 22.80 0.15
C ASP A 360 9.53 23.36 0.95
N ASP A 361 9.68 24.69 0.93
CA ASP A 361 10.71 25.43 1.69
C ASP A 361 10.66 25.16 3.21
N ALA A 362 9.48 24.79 3.75
CA ALA A 362 9.30 24.46 5.16
C ALA A 362 9.47 22.96 5.46
N ALA A 363 9.95 22.18 4.48
CA ALA A 363 10.09 20.73 4.52
C ALA A 363 8.76 19.99 4.80
N CYS A 364 7.61 20.60 4.48
CA CYS A 364 6.30 19.95 4.50
C CYS A 364 6.11 19.11 3.22
N VAL A 365 5.51 17.93 3.33
CA VAL A 365 5.16 17.12 2.15
C VAL A 365 3.94 17.73 1.45
N ILE A 366 4.13 18.21 0.23
CA ILE A 366 3.09 18.86 -0.58
C ILE A 366 2.47 17.96 -1.65
N GLY A 367 3.10 16.82 -1.93
CA GLY A 367 2.62 15.85 -2.90
C GLY A 367 3.38 14.54 -2.82
N MET A 368 2.77 13.48 -3.35
CA MET A 368 3.41 12.19 -3.54
C MET A 368 3.16 11.71 -4.96
N GLU A 369 4.19 11.13 -5.56
CA GLU A 369 4.11 10.57 -6.91
C GLU A 369 4.85 9.24 -6.96
N LYS A 370 4.23 8.25 -7.59
CA LYS A 370 4.86 6.94 -7.81
C LYS A 370 5.36 6.80 -9.24
N PHE A 371 6.50 6.17 -9.38
CA PHE A 371 7.11 5.81 -10.65
C PHE A 371 7.39 4.32 -10.64
N LYS A 372 7.12 3.65 -11.76
CA LYS A 372 7.48 2.25 -11.92
C LYS A 372 8.62 2.12 -12.93
N THR A 373 9.37 1.04 -12.82
CA THR A 373 10.40 0.69 -13.81
C THR A 373 9.73 0.14 -15.06
N VAL A 374 10.40 0.32 -16.22
CA VAL A 374 9.95 -0.32 -17.48
C VAL A 374 9.93 -1.84 -17.33
N TRP A 375 10.93 -2.38 -16.62
CA TRP A 375 11.01 -3.80 -16.28
C TRP A 375 9.75 -4.27 -15.54
N TYR A 376 9.37 -3.61 -14.44
CA TYR A 376 8.23 -3.99 -13.63
C TYR A 376 6.91 -3.91 -14.42
N VAL A 377 6.68 -2.81 -15.14
CA VAL A 377 5.45 -2.63 -15.92
C VAL A 377 5.31 -3.71 -16.99
N SER A 378 6.42 -4.05 -17.64
CA SER A 378 6.47 -5.09 -18.68
C SER A 378 6.22 -6.48 -18.11
N LEU A 379 6.89 -6.86 -17.02
CA LEU A 379 6.70 -8.16 -16.37
C LEU A 379 5.30 -8.32 -15.78
N ARG A 380 4.76 -7.28 -15.13
CA ARG A 380 3.36 -7.27 -14.66
C ARG A 380 2.40 -7.52 -15.82
N ALA A 381 2.62 -6.89 -16.97
CA ALA A 381 1.78 -7.09 -18.15
C ALA A 381 1.86 -8.53 -18.68
N ILE A 382 3.07 -9.09 -18.77
CA ILE A 382 3.29 -10.49 -19.18
C ILE A 382 2.58 -11.45 -18.23
N ARG A 383 2.74 -11.27 -16.90
CA ARG A 383 2.04 -12.05 -15.88
C ARG A 383 0.53 -12.04 -16.08
N GLU A 384 -0.08 -10.86 -16.20
CA GLU A 384 -1.53 -10.76 -16.38
C GLU A 384 -2.02 -11.42 -17.69
N LYS A 385 -1.24 -11.34 -18.77
CA LYS A 385 -1.56 -12.06 -20.01
C LYS A 385 -1.40 -13.58 -19.88
N ALA A 386 -0.38 -14.06 -19.18
CA ALA A 386 -0.19 -15.49 -18.89
C ALA A 386 -1.31 -16.05 -18.00
N LYS A 387 -1.75 -15.28 -16.99
CA LYS A 387 -2.93 -15.61 -16.17
C LYS A 387 -4.20 -15.68 -17.02
N ALA A 388 -4.43 -14.69 -17.88
CA ALA A 388 -5.60 -14.65 -18.76
C ALA A 388 -5.60 -15.84 -19.75
N PHE A 389 -4.43 -16.16 -20.33
CA PHE A 389 -4.25 -17.34 -21.17
C PHE A 389 -4.62 -18.63 -20.44
N SER A 390 -4.03 -18.86 -19.25
CA SER A 390 -4.27 -20.08 -18.47
C SER A 390 -5.73 -20.23 -18.02
N ASN A 391 -6.39 -19.11 -17.66
CA ASN A 391 -7.81 -19.11 -17.31
C ASN A 391 -8.74 -19.32 -18.51
N LYS A 392 -8.35 -18.86 -19.70
CA LYS A 392 -9.12 -19.06 -20.93
C LYS A 392 -9.02 -20.51 -21.42
N LEU A 393 -7.83 -21.10 -21.33
CA LEU A 393 -7.59 -22.48 -21.74
C LEU A 393 -8.19 -23.49 -20.74
N PHE A 394 -8.11 -23.18 -19.44
CA PHE A 394 -8.63 -24.02 -18.36
C PHE A 394 -9.60 -23.21 -17.47
N PRO A 395 -10.83 -22.93 -17.96
CA PRO A 395 -11.80 -22.15 -17.21
C PRO A 395 -12.32 -22.91 -15.99
N LYS A 396 -12.67 -22.18 -14.93
CA LYS A 396 -13.24 -22.76 -13.69
C LYS A 396 -14.60 -23.43 -13.89
N ARG A 397 -15.32 -23.05 -14.95
CA ARG A 397 -16.61 -23.64 -15.35
C ARG A 397 -16.45 -24.19 -16.76
N ALA A 398 -16.98 -25.39 -16.98
CA ALA A 398 -16.96 -26.00 -18.31
C ALA A 398 -17.59 -25.03 -19.32
N PRO A 399 -16.88 -24.70 -20.41
CA PRO A 399 -17.45 -23.89 -21.47
C PRO A 399 -18.61 -24.66 -22.11
N LYS A 400 -19.58 -23.94 -22.69
CA LYS A 400 -20.55 -24.60 -23.59
C LYS A 400 -19.74 -25.20 -24.75
N ALA A 401 -20.12 -26.39 -25.24
CA ALA A 401 -19.33 -27.16 -26.21
C ALA A 401 -18.88 -26.34 -27.45
N GLU A 402 -19.71 -25.40 -27.90
CA GLU A 402 -19.45 -24.50 -29.05
C GLU A 402 -18.45 -23.36 -28.77
N SER A 403 -17.99 -23.22 -27.51
CA SER A 403 -17.09 -22.14 -27.06
C SER A 403 -15.74 -22.64 -26.53
N ALA A 404 -15.47 -23.94 -26.67
CA ALA A 404 -14.18 -24.52 -26.29
C ALA A 404 -13.08 -24.02 -27.22
N VAL A 405 -12.05 -23.39 -26.65
CA VAL A 405 -10.93 -22.81 -27.39
C VAL A 405 -9.81 -23.85 -27.46
N THR A 406 -9.27 -24.11 -28.64
CA THR A 406 -8.12 -25.00 -28.78
C THR A 406 -6.85 -24.35 -28.21
N PRO A 407 -5.84 -25.13 -27.79
CA PRO A 407 -4.57 -24.56 -27.33
C PRO A 407 -3.94 -23.57 -28.34
N ASP A 408 -3.91 -23.92 -29.62
CA ASP A 408 -3.36 -23.05 -30.68
C ASP A 408 -4.13 -21.73 -30.80
N GLN A 409 -5.46 -21.79 -30.72
CA GLN A 409 -6.30 -20.59 -30.71
C GLN A 409 -6.06 -19.75 -29.45
N ALA A 410 -5.86 -20.37 -28.30
CA ALA A 410 -5.56 -19.66 -27.05
C ALA A 410 -4.18 -18.98 -27.11
N LEU A 411 -3.16 -19.67 -27.62
CA LEU A 411 -1.81 -19.14 -27.81
C LEU A 411 -1.81 -17.98 -28.81
N GLN A 412 -2.46 -18.14 -29.96
CA GLN A 412 -2.56 -17.06 -30.95
C GLN A 412 -3.28 -15.83 -30.39
N ASN A 413 -4.36 -16.04 -29.64
CA ASN A 413 -5.05 -14.95 -28.95
C ASN A 413 -4.13 -14.28 -27.91
N ALA A 414 -3.38 -15.04 -27.12
CA ALA A 414 -2.43 -14.48 -26.16
C ALA A 414 -1.39 -13.60 -26.85
N ARG A 415 -0.80 -14.06 -27.96
CA ARG A 415 0.16 -13.27 -28.76
C ARG A 415 -0.43 -11.95 -29.26
N VAL A 416 -1.66 -11.97 -29.76
CA VAL A 416 -2.37 -10.75 -30.20
C VAL A 416 -2.61 -9.79 -29.04
N GLN A 417 -3.04 -10.30 -27.88
CA GLN A 417 -3.26 -9.49 -26.68
C GLN A 417 -1.96 -8.94 -26.09
N MET A 418 -0.86 -9.68 -26.21
CA MET A 418 0.48 -9.26 -25.81
C MET A 418 0.92 -8.06 -26.64
N ARG A 419 0.90 -8.17 -27.97
CA ARG A 419 1.24 -7.06 -28.89
C ARG A 419 0.38 -5.82 -28.66
N LYS A 420 -0.93 -5.99 -28.50
CA LYS A 420 -1.85 -4.88 -28.18
C LYS A 420 -1.44 -4.18 -26.89
N ARG A 421 -1.08 -4.94 -25.85
CA ARG A 421 -0.67 -4.38 -24.56
C ARG A 421 0.67 -3.66 -24.66
N PHE A 422 1.66 -4.24 -25.32
CA PHE A 422 2.98 -3.62 -25.46
C PHE A 422 2.97 -2.36 -26.33
N LYS A 423 2.12 -2.30 -27.36
CA LYS A 423 1.86 -1.05 -28.09
C LYS A 423 1.30 0.05 -27.19
N ALA A 424 0.41 -0.31 -26.25
CA ALA A 424 -0.10 0.65 -25.28
C ALA A 424 0.99 1.09 -24.28
N ILE A 425 1.81 0.15 -23.79
CA ILE A 425 2.94 0.43 -22.89
C ILE A 425 3.95 1.36 -23.57
N GLN A 426 4.25 1.16 -24.86
CA GLN A 426 5.16 2.00 -25.64
C GLN A 426 4.78 3.47 -25.55
N VAL A 427 3.53 3.80 -25.90
CA VAL A 427 3.01 5.17 -25.91
C VAL A 427 3.01 5.75 -24.50
N TYR A 428 2.60 4.94 -23.54
CA TYR A 428 2.39 5.34 -22.17
C TYR A 428 3.69 5.62 -21.41
N LEU A 429 4.67 4.72 -21.49
CA LEU A 429 5.98 4.91 -20.85
C LEU A 429 6.91 5.81 -21.67
N GLN A 430 6.54 6.08 -22.94
CA GLN A 430 7.33 6.82 -23.93
C GLN A 430 8.69 6.16 -24.17
N ILE A 431 8.66 4.85 -24.41
CA ILE A 431 9.85 4.03 -24.66
C ILE A 431 9.91 3.60 -26.12
N SER A 432 11.09 3.19 -26.58
CA SER A 432 11.32 2.82 -27.97
C SER A 432 10.60 1.53 -28.37
N SER A 433 10.37 1.34 -29.67
CA SER A 433 9.78 0.10 -30.21
C SER A 433 10.63 -1.10 -29.86
N GLU A 434 11.94 -0.96 -29.91
CA GLU A 434 12.91 -2.04 -29.68
C GLU A 434 12.76 -2.61 -28.27
N VAL A 435 12.60 -1.74 -27.27
CA VAL A 435 12.38 -2.16 -25.87
C VAL A 435 11.05 -2.91 -25.74
N THR A 436 9.97 -2.36 -26.30
CA THR A 436 8.66 -3.02 -26.21
C THR A 436 8.56 -4.31 -26.99
N ASP A 437 9.24 -4.39 -28.13
CA ASP A 437 9.29 -5.59 -28.96
C ASP A 437 10.09 -6.68 -28.26
N ALA A 438 11.21 -6.35 -27.61
CA ALA A 438 11.99 -7.29 -26.80
C ALA A 438 11.14 -7.92 -25.68
N TYR A 439 10.46 -7.11 -24.87
CA TYR A 439 9.57 -7.65 -23.83
C TYR A 439 8.34 -8.38 -24.41
N CYS A 440 7.80 -7.93 -25.55
CA CYS A 440 6.70 -8.65 -26.19
C CYS A 440 7.14 -10.04 -26.69
N VAL A 441 8.36 -10.18 -27.21
CA VAL A 441 8.94 -11.46 -27.61
C VAL A 441 9.10 -12.37 -26.40
N LEU A 442 9.72 -11.88 -25.32
CA LEU A 442 9.85 -12.63 -24.06
C LEU A 442 8.48 -13.07 -23.52
N GLY A 443 7.49 -12.17 -23.55
CA GLY A 443 6.13 -12.48 -23.11
C GLY A 443 5.46 -13.60 -23.93
N ASN A 444 5.65 -13.60 -25.26
CA ASN A 444 5.13 -14.67 -26.12
C ASN A 444 5.82 -16.00 -25.82
N GLN A 445 7.15 -16.00 -25.72
CA GLN A 445 7.95 -17.18 -25.38
C GLN A 445 7.58 -17.73 -24.00
N PHE A 446 7.32 -16.87 -23.02
CA PHE A 446 6.91 -17.28 -21.68
C PHE A 446 5.54 -17.96 -21.68
N VAL A 447 4.55 -17.45 -22.41
CA VAL A 447 3.23 -18.08 -22.51
C VAL A 447 3.34 -19.47 -23.16
N GLU A 448 4.18 -19.61 -24.19
CA GLU A 448 4.48 -20.89 -24.81
C GLU A 448 5.19 -21.85 -23.85
N PHE A 449 6.18 -21.37 -23.10
CA PHE A 449 6.86 -22.13 -22.04
C PHE A 449 5.87 -22.64 -20.99
N VAL A 450 4.99 -21.78 -20.48
CA VAL A 450 3.95 -22.16 -19.50
C VAL A 450 3.04 -23.24 -20.09
N TYR A 451 2.62 -23.12 -21.35
CA TYR A 451 1.81 -24.15 -21.98
C TYR A 451 2.56 -25.48 -22.10
N GLU A 452 3.71 -25.49 -22.77
CA GLU A 452 4.42 -26.73 -23.11
C GLU A 452 5.02 -27.44 -21.89
N HIS A 453 5.57 -26.69 -20.92
CA HIS A 453 6.32 -27.27 -19.79
C HIS A 453 5.47 -27.39 -18.52
N LYS A 454 4.45 -26.57 -18.34
CA LYS A 454 3.69 -26.49 -17.09
C LYS A 454 2.22 -26.89 -17.20
N LEU A 455 1.61 -26.90 -18.39
CA LEU A 455 0.17 -27.18 -18.55
C LEU A 455 -0.15 -28.39 -19.44
N ARG A 456 0.62 -28.64 -20.50
CA ARG A 456 0.32 -29.67 -21.49
C ARG A 456 0.40 -31.07 -20.86
N GLY A 457 -0.66 -31.87 -21.05
CA GLY A 457 -0.73 -33.24 -20.53
C GLY A 457 -0.86 -33.34 -19.00
N LYS A 458 -1.10 -32.21 -18.31
CA LYS A 458 -1.22 -32.16 -16.85
C LYS A 458 -2.63 -32.47 -16.36
N SER A 459 -2.70 -33.02 -15.15
CA SER A 459 -3.98 -33.25 -14.46
C SER A 459 -4.66 -31.93 -14.07
N ALA A 460 -5.96 -31.98 -13.75
CA ALA A 460 -6.70 -30.79 -13.32
C ALA A 460 -6.12 -30.14 -12.05
N VAL A 461 -5.54 -30.94 -11.15
CA VAL A 461 -4.89 -30.46 -9.93
C VAL A 461 -3.61 -29.70 -10.27
N GLU A 462 -2.70 -30.31 -11.06
CA GLU A 462 -1.45 -29.68 -11.51
C GLU A 462 -1.70 -28.40 -12.33
N VAL A 463 -2.76 -28.37 -13.15
CA VAL A 463 -3.17 -27.16 -13.89
C VAL A 463 -3.57 -26.05 -12.91
N GLN A 464 -4.31 -26.37 -11.86
CA GLN A 464 -4.76 -25.39 -10.89
C GLN A 464 -3.61 -24.87 -10.02
N GLU A 465 -2.64 -25.73 -9.69
CA GLU A 465 -1.37 -25.35 -9.06
C GLU A 465 -0.57 -24.41 -9.96
N THR A 466 -0.35 -24.78 -11.23
CA THR A 466 0.35 -23.92 -12.20
C THR A 466 -0.31 -22.56 -12.34
N LYS A 467 -1.65 -22.50 -12.39
CA LYS A 467 -2.40 -21.24 -12.45
C LYS A 467 -2.19 -20.38 -11.20
N ARG A 468 -2.09 -21.01 -10.02
CA ARG A 468 -1.74 -20.32 -8.78
C ARG A 468 -0.30 -19.83 -8.86
N ASP A 469 0.64 -20.65 -9.27
CA ASP A 469 2.06 -20.29 -9.32
C ASP A 469 2.32 -19.15 -10.32
N VAL A 470 1.67 -19.13 -11.49
CA VAL A 470 1.74 -18.01 -12.44
C VAL A 470 1.11 -16.72 -11.86
N ALA A 471 0.15 -16.84 -10.93
CA ALA A 471 -0.51 -15.69 -10.33
C ALA A 471 0.19 -15.14 -9.09
N ASP A 472 0.64 -16.04 -8.22
CA ASP A 472 1.06 -15.77 -6.85
C ASP A 472 2.57 -16.06 -6.64
N LEU A 473 3.25 -16.73 -7.59
CA LEU A 473 4.69 -17.02 -7.58
C LEU A 473 5.33 -16.70 -8.94
N PHE A 474 4.77 -15.71 -9.65
CA PHE A 474 5.21 -15.33 -10.99
C PHE A 474 6.74 -15.18 -11.13
N PRO A 475 7.46 -14.44 -10.27
CA PRO A 475 8.91 -14.29 -10.39
C PRO A 475 9.68 -15.63 -10.35
N VAL A 476 9.19 -16.62 -9.61
CA VAL A 476 9.80 -17.96 -9.55
C VAL A 476 9.63 -18.68 -10.88
N VAL A 477 8.41 -18.65 -11.44
CA VAL A 477 8.12 -19.27 -12.75
C VAL A 477 8.85 -18.53 -13.88
N TRP A 478 8.95 -17.20 -13.78
CA TRP A 478 9.68 -16.35 -14.73
C TRP A 478 11.18 -16.66 -14.73
N LYS A 479 11.81 -16.76 -13.55
CA LYS A 479 13.21 -17.15 -13.42
C LYS A 479 13.48 -18.52 -14.05
N GLN A 480 12.64 -19.51 -13.77
CA GLN A 480 12.75 -20.84 -14.38
C GLN A 480 12.65 -20.80 -15.91
N PHE A 481 11.77 -19.95 -16.45
CA PHE A 481 11.66 -19.74 -17.90
C PHE A 481 12.96 -19.17 -18.48
N LEU A 482 13.49 -18.10 -17.89
CA LEU A 482 14.72 -17.46 -18.36
C LEU A 482 15.90 -18.43 -18.31
N GLU A 483 16.04 -19.19 -17.23
CA GLU A 483 17.08 -20.20 -17.06
C GLU A 483 16.94 -21.34 -18.08
N THR A 484 15.73 -21.87 -18.29
CA THR A 484 15.49 -22.98 -19.23
C THR A 484 15.71 -22.56 -20.69
N ALA A 485 15.34 -21.32 -21.02
CA ALA A 485 15.44 -20.80 -22.38
C ALA A 485 16.80 -20.12 -22.65
N GLU A 486 17.69 -20.03 -21.66
CA GLU A 486 18.96 -19.29 -21.72
C GLU A 486 18.77 -17.82 -22.16
N LEU A 487 17.75 -17.16 -21.60
CA LEU A 487 17.35 -15.79 -21.92
C LEU A 487 17.65 -14.82 -20.77
N SER A 488 17.62 -13.52 -21.09
CA SER A 488 17.69 -12.43 -20.11
C SER A 488 16.53 -11.47 -20.32
N ASP A 489 16.02 -10.92 -19.21
CA ASP A 489 15.03 -9.84 -19.20
C ASP A 489 15.63 -8.47 -18.88
N VAL A 490 16.97 -8.35 -18.90
CA VAL A 490 17.67 -7.07 -18.86
C VAL A 490 17.57 -6.42 -20.24
N VAL A 491 16.65 -5.47 -20.38
CA VAL A 491 16.45 -4.67 -21.60
C VAL A 491 16.79 -3.21 -21.28
N THR A 492 17.85 -2.69 -21.89
CA THR A 492 18.30 -1.30 -21.71
C THR A 492 17.48 -0.33 -22.56
N LEU A 493 17.07 0.81 -21.99
CA LEU A 493 16.52 1.90 -22.79
C LEU A 493 17.68 2.54 -23.58
N ALA A 494 17.49 2.68 -24.90
CA ALA A 494 18.44 3.36 -25.78
C ALA A 494 18.38 4.89 -25.61
#